data_AF-A0AAU8K4P4-F1
#
_entry.id   AF-A0AAU8K4P4-F1
#
_cell.length_a   1.000
_cell.length_b   1.000
_cell.length_c   1.000
_cell.angle_alpha   90.00
_cell.angle_beta   90.00
_cell.angle_gamma   90.00
#
_symmetry.space_group_name_H-M   'P 1'
#
loop_
_entity.id
_entity.type
_entity.pdbx_description
1 polymer ?
#
loop_
_entity_poly.entity_id
_entity_poly.type
_entity_poly.pdbx_seq_one_letter_code
_entity_poly.pdbx_strand_id
1 'polypeptide(L)'
;MTASLPGFAGRTYLFQVDNGAAFRNAYSADGTRLRWEGLGESAGQWEDVSLHVAEVAPQVYFVSWTEKSGITVSHVMDLGALTVRVFWTWEGEGGRVGELHTGTLEQVG
;
A
#
# COMPACT_ATOMS: atom_id res chain seq x y z
N MET A 1 -19.26 -11.30 16.54
CA MET A 1 -19.38 -11.15 15.08
C MET A 1 -17.96 -11.03 14.55
N THR A 2 -17.48 -11.98 13.75
CA THR A 2 -16.22 -11.80 13.02
C THR A 2 -16.45 -10.76 11.94
N ALA A 3 -15.73 -9.64 12.00
CA ALA A 3 -15.76 -8.67 10.91
C ALA A 3 -15.38 -9.37 9.59
N SER A 4 -16.04 -9.00 8.50
CA SER A 4 -15.65 -9.46 7.17
C SER A 4 -14.22 -9.02 6.87
N LEU A 5 -13.40 -9.93 6.34
CA LEU A 5 -12.03 -9.63 5.95
C LEU A 5 -12.02 -8.60 4.81
N PRO A 6 -11.05 -7.67 4.76
CA PRO A 6 -10.86 -6.79 3.62
C PRO A 6 -10.67 -7.59 2.33
N GLY A 7 -11.15 -7.07 1.21
CA GLY A 7 -11.08 -7.76 -0.09
C GLY A 7 -9.66 -8.12 -0.56
N PHE A 8 -8.64 -7.42 -0.05
CA PHE A 8 -7.23 -7.66 -0.34
C PHE A 8 -6.56 -8.69 0.59
N ALA A 9 -7.23 -9.13 1.67
CA ALA A 9 -6.63 -10.01 2.66
C ALA A 9 -6.15 -11.34 2.04
N GLY A 10 -4.94 -11.76 2.40
CA GLY A 10 -4.28 -12.96 1.89
C GLY A 10 -3.83 -12.90 0.42
N ARG A 11 -3.99 -11.75 -0.26
CA ARG A 11 -3.60 -11.58 -1.66
C ARG A 11 -2.23 -10.95 -1.79
N THR A 12 -1.60 -11.17 -2.94
CA THR A 12 -0.39 -10.47 -3.35
C THR A 12 -0.68 -9.68 -4.61
N TYR A 13 -0.17 -8.45 -4.66
CA TYR A 13 -0.30 -7.57 -5.83
C TYR A 13 1.05 -7.07 -6.29
N LEU A 14 1.23 -6.96 -7.60
CA LEU A 14 2.18 -6.04 -8.20
C LEU A 14 1.55 -4.65 -8.20
N PHE A 15 2.17 -3.71 -7.52
CA PHE A 15 1.75 -2.32 -7.43
C PHE A 15 2.71 -1.46 -8.25
N GLN A 16 2.20 -0.81 -9.29
CA GLN A 16 2.98 0.05 -10.19
C GLN A 16 2.50 1.49 -10.07
N VAL A 17 3.42 2.42 -9.87
CA VAL A 17 3.13 3.84 -9.62
C VAL A 17 3.51 4.66 -10.85
N ASP A 18 2.78 5.75 -11.10
CA ASP A 18 2.97 6.66 -12.24
C ASP A 18 4.35 7.33 -12.28
N ASN A 19 5.03 7.46 -11.15
CA ASN A 19 6.41 7.93 -11.04
C ASN A 19 7.47 6.85 -11.37
N GLY A 20 7.05 5.64 -11.75
CA GLY A 20 7.93 4.54 -12.12
C GLY A 20 8.31 3.60 -10.96
N ALA A 21 7.95 3.94 -9.72
CA ALA A 21 8.15 3.03 -8.59
C ALA A 21 7.27 1.78 -8.74
N ALA A 22 7.79 0.63 -8.31
CA ALA A 22 7.06 -0.64 -8.37
C ALA A 22 7.37 -1.50 -7.14
N PHE A 23 6.33 -2.17 -6.65
CA PHE A 23 6.40 -2.96 -5.41
C PHE A 23 5.63 -4.27 -5.55
N ARG A 24 6.12 -5.32 -4.90
CA ARG A 24 5.34 -6.51 -4.62
C ARG A 24 4.74 -6.39 -3.22
N ASN A 25 3.42 -6.32 -3.13
CA ASN A 25 2.69 -6.15 -1.88
C ASN A 25 1.97 -7.44 -1.49
N ALA A 26 2.46 -8.13 -0.47
CA ALA A 26 1.86 -9.33 0.09
C ALA A 26 1.09 -9.02 1.38
N TYR A 27 -0.23 -9.14 1.34
CA TYR A 27 -1.10 -8.86 2.48
C TYR A 27 -1.31 -10.12 3.32
N SER A 28 -1.29 -9.99 4.66
CA SER A 28 -1.56 -11.10 5.57
C SER A 28 -2.98 -11.65 5.39
N ALA A 29 -3.18 -12.91 5.76
CA ALA A 29 -4.47 -13.60 5.64
C ALA A 29 -5.62 -12.89 6.40
N ASP A 30 -5.30 -12.15 7.46
CA ASP A 30 -6.25 -11.34 8.22
C ASP A 30 -6.37 -9.87 7.75
N GLY A 31 -5.57 -9.47 6.75
CA GLY A 31 -5.57 -8.12 6.18
C GLY A 31 -4.97 -7.05 7.11
N THR A 32 -4.30 -7.42 8.20
CA THR A 32 -3.77 -6.47 9.19
C THR A 32 -2.30 -6.11 8.99
N ARG A 33 -1.59 -6.83 8.11
CA ARG A 33 -0.17 -6.61 7.81
C ARG A 33 0.09 -6.64 6.31
N LEU A 34 1.14 -5.94 5.92
CA LEU A 34 1.68 -5.93 4.58
C LEU A 34 3.17 -6.21 4.66
N ARG A 35 3.65 -7.09 3.79
CA ARG A 35 5.06 -7.12 3.39
C ARG A 35 5.16 -6.47 2.02
N TRP A 36 5.81 -5.32 1.93
CA TRP A 36 6.13 -4.70 0.65
C TRP A 36 7.58 -5.03 0.29
N GLU A 37 7.82 -5.29 -0.99
CA GLU A 37 9.16 -5.51 -1.53
C GLU A 37 9.36 -4.61 -2.74
N GLY A 38 10.39 -3.77 -2.70
CA GLY A 38 10.76 -2.89 -3.80
C GLY A 38 11.20 -3.68 -5.02
N LEU A 39 10.82 -3.19 -6.20
CA LEU A 39 11.23 -3.71 -7.50
C LEU A 39 12.01 -2.63 -8.27
N GLY A 40 12.64 -3.03 -9.38
CA GLY A 40 13.43 -2.11 -10.21
C GLY A 40 14.57 -1.46 -9.41
N GLU A 41 14.59 -0.12 -9.37
CA GLU A 41 15.62 0.65 -8.65
C GLU A 41 15.63 0.39 -7.13
N SER A 42 14.49 -0.02 -6.57
CA SER A 42 14.36 -0.33 -5.14
C SER A 42 14.53 -1.82 -4.81
N ALA A 43 15.02 -2.62 -5.78
CA ALA A 43 15.18 -4.06 -5.60
C ALA A 43 16.05 -4.41 -4.37
N GLY A 44 15.55 -5.34 -3.56
CA GLY A 44 16.21 -5.78 -2.32
C GLY A 44 15.76 -5.01 -1.07
N GLN A 45 15.06 -3.88 -1.23
CA GLN A 45 14.40 -3.20 -0.10
C GLN A 45 13.05 -3.88 0.20
N TRP A 46 12.74 -4.04 1.48
CA TRP A 46 11.46 -4.59 1.92
C TRP A 46 11.18 -4.24 3.37
N GLU A 47 9.90 -4.26 3.75
CA GLU A 47 9.50 -4.15 5.15
C GLU A 47 8.18 -4.87 5.42
N ASP A 48 8.06 -5.41 6.64
CA ASP A 48 6.80 -5.89 7.22
C ASP A 48 6.20 -4.78 8.09
N VAL A 49 5.01 -4.32 7.72
CA VAL A 49 4.32 -3.19 8.37
C VAL A 49 2.93 -3.60 8.87
N SER A 50 2.48 -2.95 9.95
CA SER A 50 1.10 -3.07 10.44
C SER A 50 0.21 -2.06 9.73
N LEU A 51 -0.98 -2.49 9.34
CA LEU A 51 -1.93 -1.66 8.58
C LEU A 51 -3.01 -1.07 9.48
N HIS A 52 -3.38 0.17 9.18
CA HIS A 52 -4.62 0.80 9.62
C HIS A 52 -5.58 0.79 8.42
N VAL A 53 -6.75 0.16 8.57
CA VAL A 53 -7.67 -0.13 7.46
C VAL A 53 -9.07 0.33 7.78
N ALA A 54 -9.72 0.98 6.82
CA ALA A 54 -11.16 1.22 6.81
C ALA A 54 -11.71 1.02 5.40
N GLU A 55 -12.82 0.29 5.26
CA GLU A 55 -13.59 0.31 4.01
C GLU A 55 -14.41 1.60 3.97
N VAL A 56 -14.24 2.40 2.93
CA VAL A 56 -14.86 3.73 2.78
C VAL A 56 -15.96 3.76 1.72
N ALA A 57 -16.00 2.76 0.86
CA ALA A 57 -17.06 2.43 -0.09
C ALA A 57 -16.91 0.95 -0.48
N PRO A 58 -17.92 0.31 -1.10
CA PRO A 58 -17.81 -1.09 -1.51
C PRO A 58 -16.54 -1.35 -2.34
N GLN A 59 -15.66 -2.24 -1.86
CA GLN A 59 -14.36 -2.56 -2.48
C GLN A 59 -13.35 -1.40 -2.55
N VAL A 60 -13.59 -0.30 -1.84
CA VAL A 60 -12.68 0.83 -1.74
C VAL A 60 -12.21 0.98 -0.29
N TYR A 61 -10.90 0.90 -0.11
CA TYR A 61 -10.28 0.86 1.22
C TYR A 61 -9.34 2.03 1.41
N PHE A 62 -9.46 2.71 2.54
CA PHE A 62 -8.37 3.51 3.08
C PHE A 62 -7.41 2.57 3.83
N VAL A 63 -6.16 2.52 3.40
CA VAL A 63 -5.11 1.68 4.00
C VAL A 63 -3.90 2.55 4.29
N SER A 64 -3.43 2.60 5.54
CA SER A 64 -2.29 3.43 5.92
C SER A 64 -1.34 2.71 6.86
N TRP A 65 -0.06 3.00 6.75
CA TRP A 65 0.98 2.51 7.65
C TRP A 65 2.12 3.53 7.77
N THR A 66 3.01 3.28 8.73
CA THR A 66 4.26 4.00 8.88
C THR A 66 5.40 2.99 8.90
N GLU A 67 6.41 3.24 8.09
CA GLU A 67 7.65 2.46 8.00
C GLU A 67 8.62 2.83 9.13
N LYS A 68 9.59 1.96 9.42
CA LYS A 68 10.65 2.25 10.42
C LYS A 68 11.43 3.53 10.12
N SER A 69 11.56 3.88 8.85
CA SER A 69 12.21 5.11 8.37
C SER A 69 11.46 6.38 8.80
N GLY A 70 10.21 6.26 9.23
CA GLY A 70 9.31 7.39 9.48
C GLY A 70 8.51 7.81 8.25
N ILE A 71 8.67 7.12 7.11
CA ILE A 71 7.81 7.31 5.94
C ILE A 71 6.40 6.86 6.30
N THR A 72 5.41 7.72 6.07
CA THR A 72 3.99 7.36 6.19
C THR A 72 3.39 7.23 4.81
N VAL A 73 2.71 6.12 4.56
CA VAL A 73 2.02 5.83 3.30
C VAL A 73 0.53 5.70 3.57
N SER A 74 -0.28 6.31 2.71
CA SER A 74 -1.74 6.19 2.74
C SER A 74 -2.27 5.88 1.35
N HIS A 75 -3.10 4.85 1.24
CA HIS A 75 -3.76 4.42 0.02
C HIS A 75 -5.26 4.67 0.13
N VAL A 76 -5.85 5.19 -0.95
CA VAL A 76 -7.22 4.86 -1.32
C VAL A 76 -7.14 3.79 -2.39
N MET A 77 -7.37 2.55 -1.99
CA MET A 77 -7.29 1.36 -2.82
C MET A 77 -8.67 0.97 -3.32
N ASP A 78 -8.90 1.14 -4.61
CA ASP A 78 -10.11 0.69 -5.30
C ASP A 78 -9.83 -0.67 -5.95
N LEU A 79 -10.33 -1.74 -5.33
CA LEU A 79 -10.17 -3.10 -5.83
C LEU A 79 -11.12 -3.43 -6.98
N GLY A 80 -12.21 -2.68 -7.15
CA GLY A 80 -13.13 -2.84 -8.28
C GLY A 80 -12.51 -2.34 -9.58
N ALA A 81 -11.73 -1.26 -9.51
CA ALA A 81 -11.00 -0.70 -10.64
C ALA A 81 -9.52 -1.13 -10.70
N LEU A 82 -9.00 -1.80 -9.67
CA LEU A 82 -7.59 -2.14 -9.50
C LEU A 82 -6.65 -0.93 -9.60
N THR A 83 -7.04 0.16 -8.94
CA THR A 83 -6.27 1.41 -8.88
C THR A 83 -6.04 1.87 -7.45
N VAL A 84 -4.98 2.62 -7.22
CA VAL A 84 -4.62 3.17 -5.92
C VAL A 84 -4.30 4.66 -6.10
N ARG A 85 -4.88 5.51 -5.25
CA ARG A 85 -4.33 6.85 -4.99
C ARG A 85 -3.46 6.73 -3.77
N VAL A 86 -2.19 7.06 -3.90
CA VAL A 86 -1.21 6.90 -2.82
C VAL A 86 -0.64 8.25 -2.43
N PHE A 87 -0.58 8.51 -1.13
CA PHE A 87 0.08 9.67 -0.56
C PHE A 87 1.24 9.22 0.31
N TRP A 88 2.44 9.71 0.00
CA TRP A 88 3.67 9.46 0.77
C TRP A 88 4.06 10.70 1.54
N THR A 89 4.58 10.52 2.76
CA THR A 89 5.25 11.60 3.48
C THR A 89 6.57 11.12 4.07
N TRP A 90 7.58 11.97 4.05
CA TRP A 90 8.92 11.69 4.59
C TRP A 90 9.61 12.99 5.03
N GLU A 91 10.65 12.88 5.85
CA GLU A 91 11.44 14.03 6.26
C GLU A 91 12.40 14.47 5.13
N GLY A 92 12.28 15.73 4.70
CA GLY A 92 13.19 16.37 3.74
C GLY A 92 13.97 17.53 4.38
N GLU A 93 14.84 18.17 3.60
CA GLU A 93 15.75 19.25 4.07
C GLU A 93 15.00 20.46 4.67
N GLY A 94 13.76 20.70 4.24
CA GLY A 94 12.89 21.79 4.73
C GLY A 94 11.76 21.34 5.67
N GLY A 95 11.79 20.11 6.17
CA GLY A 95 10.72 19.49 6.96
C GLY A 95 9.95 18.43 6.19
N ARG A 96 8.72 18.13 6.64
CA ARG A 96 7.91 17.03 6.10
C ARG A 96 7.47 17.33 4.65
N VAL A 97 7.86 16.46 3.74
CA VAL A 97 7.43 16.48 2.34
C VAL A 97 6.23 15.53 2.16
N GLY A 98 5.34 15.85 1.22
CA GLY A 98 4.20 15.01 0.86
C GLY A 98 4.00 14.97 -0.65
N GLU A 99 3.80 13.77 -1.20
CA GLU A 99 3.53 13.56 -2.62
C GLU A 99 2.33 12.66 -2.84
N LEU A 100 1.48 13.05 -3.80
CA LEU A 100 0.35 12.26 -4.27
C LEU A 100 0.71 11.62 -5.62
N HIS A 101 0.52 10.32 -5.72
CA HIS A 101 0.72 9.54 -6.93
C HIS A 101 -0.48 8.64 -7.20
N THR A 102 -0.60 8.17 -8.43
CA THR A 102 -1.55 7.13 -8.82
C THR A 102 -0.81 5.85 -9.16
N GLY A 103 -1.40 4.71 -8.85
CA GLY A 103 -0.89 3.43 -9.32
C GLY A 103 -1.96 2.41 -9.63
N THR A 104 -1.53 1.30 -10.23
CA THR A 104 -2.37 0.17 -10.62
C THR A 104 -1.98 -1.07 -9.83
N LEU A 105 -2.94 -1.98 -9.67
CA LEU A 105 -2.74 -3.27 -9.01
C LEU A 105 -2.95 -4.39 -10.03
N GLU A 106 -2.01 -5.33 -10.06
CA GLU A 106 -2.18 -6.62 -10.72
C GLU A 106 -2.08 -7.70 -9.65
N GLN A 107 -3.12 -8.51 -9.48
CA GLN A 107 -3.03 -9.63 -8.54
C GLN A 107 -2.08 -10.69 -9.10
N VAL A 108 -1.12 -11.12 -8.28
CA VAL A 108 -0.15 -12.16 -8.65
C VAL A 108 -0.28 -13.35 -7.70
N GLY A 109 -0.45 -14.54 -8.28
CA GLY A 109 -0.70 -15.79 -7.54
C GLY A 109 -2.04 -16.42 -7.90
#